data_AF-A0A7W2TDL9-F1
#
_entry.id   AF-A0A7W2TDL9-F1
#
_cell.length_a   1.000
_cell.length_b   1.000
_cell.length_c   1.000
_cell.angle_alpha   90.00
_cell.angle_beta   90.00
_cell.angle_gamma   90.00
#
_symmetry.space_group_name_H-M   'P 1'
#
loop_
_entity.id
_entity.type
_entity.pdbx_description
1 polymer ?
#
loop_
_entity_poly.entity_id
_entity_poly.type
_entity_poly.pdbx_seq_one_letter_code
_entity_poly.pdbx_strand_id
1 'polypeptide(L)'
;MKNNNYQTCLRTFAECYKTLGGEESHTSLEFKFERMLSHDENNEFESILSWYKEQCSKCNMKIDLIPLKDCREWDFDEATGSYVHSSGEFFRVDGLRVSNTATREVTGGWDQPILTQVGYDGGILGLLRQRINGVPHYLVEAKAEPGNYNLVQISTTVQATFSNLKQAHKGNSTPYSEYFLDTEKMGAKVLFDKWMSEDGGRLYNKRNRSMIVELPEDLQLSIQTDRYRWVTLYQLIKLVATQDAIVAPHIRGILAGI
;
A
#
# COMPACT_ATOMS: atom_id res chain seq x y z
N MET A 1 -25.83 -23.16 8.01
CA MET A 1 -26.44 -21.84 8.29
C MET A 1 -25.62 -21.07 9.34
N LYS A 2 -24.39 -20.65 9.00
CA LYS A 2 -23.44 -20.00 9.94
C LYS A 2 -22.76 -18.73 9.38
N ASN A 3 -23.45 -17.98 8.50
CA ASN A 3 -22.97 -16.70 7.94
C ASN A 3 -23.72 -15.45 8.48
N ASN A 4 -24.61 -15.61 9.46
CA ASN A 4 -25.49 -14.51 9.91
C ASN A 4 -24.91 -13.62 11.03
N ASN A 5 -23.67 -13.85 11.51
CA ASN A 5 -23.12 -13.06 12.62
C ASN A 5 -22.64 -11.68 12.15
N TYR A 6 -21.74 -11.62 11.17
CA TYR A 6 -21.11 -10.37 10.74
C TYR A 6 -22.14 -9.30 10.31
N GLN A 7 -23.04 -9.64 9.39
CA GLN A 7 -24.05 -8.71 8.88
C GLN A 7 -25.06 -8.27 9.96
N THR A 8 -25.38 -9.15 10.90
CA THR A 8 -26.25 -8.80 12.03
C THR A 8 -25.54 -7.83 12.96
N CYS A 9 -24.29 -8.10 13.33
CA CYS A 9 -23.49 -7.19 14.17
C CYS A 9 -23.23 -5.85 13.49
N LEU A 10 -22.93 -5.83 12.19
CA LEU A 10 -22.74 -4.59 11.42
C LEU A 10 -24.02 -3.73 11.43
N ARG A 11 -25.18 -4.35 11.26
CA ARG A 11 -26.47 -3.65 11.33
C ARG A 11 -26.73 -3.08 12.73
N THR A 12 -26.52 -3.87 13.78
CA THR A 12 -26.64 -3.39 15.16
C THR A 12 -25.67 -2.24 15.43
N PHE A 13 -24.42 -2.34 14.97
CA PHE A 13 -23.44 -1.26 15.06
C PHE A 13 -23.92 0.00 14.34
N ALA A 14 -24.42 -0.13 13.12
CA ALA A 14 -24.93 1.01 12.34
C ALA A 14 -26.13 1.68 13.01
N GLU A 15 -27.05 0.90 13.59
CA GLU A 15 -28.18 1.41 14.38
C GLU A 15 -27.68 2.21 15.60
N CYS A 16 -26.75 1.65 16.38
CA CYS A 16 -26.15 2.34 17.51
C CYS A 16 -25.42 3.63 17.08
N TYR A 17 -24.64 3.59 15.99
CA TYR A 17 -23.93 4.76 15.46
C TYR A 17 -24.91 5.89 15.12
N LYS A 18 -26.03 5.54 14.49
CA LYS A 18 -27.09 6.50 14.15
C LYS A 18 -27.74 7.10 15.40
N THR A 19 -27.97 6.31 16.46
CA THR A 19 -28.52 6.85 17.71
C THR A 19 -27.61 7.85 18.41
N LEU A 20 -26.30 7.79 18.15
CA LEU A 20 -25.31 8.73 18.66
C LEU A 20 -25.16 9.99 17.77
N GLY A 21 -26.01 10.14 16.75
CA GLY A 21 -26.00 11.28 15.82
C GLY A 21 -24.97 11.17 14.70
N GLY A 22 -24.39 9.99 14.48
CA GLY A 22 -23.45 9.75 13.38
C GLY A 22 -24.17 9.51 12.05
N GLU A 23 -23.71 10.16 10.98
CA GLU A 23 -24.20 9.95 9.61
C GLU A 23 -23.02 9.70 8.66
N GLU A 24 -22.96 8.50 8.08
CA GLU A 24 -21.92 8.10 7.13
C GLU A 24 -22.47 7.13 6.09
N SER A 25 -21.72 6.95 5.00
CA SER A 25 -22.02 5.92 4.00
C SER A 25 -21.89 4.52 4.60
N HIS A 26 -22.61 3.55 4.03
CA HIS A 26 -22.53 2.16 4.47
C HIS A 26 -21.09 1.62 4.43
N THR A 27 -20.32 1.94 3.39
CA THR A 27 -18.91 1.53 3.24
C THR A 27 -18.04 2.10 4.36
N SER A 28 -18.19 3.38 4.69
CA SER A 28 -17.42 4.03 5.75
C SER A 28 -17.73 3.42 7.13
N LEU A 29 -19.01 3.16 7.39
CA LEU A 29 -19.43 2.47 8.63
C LEU A 29 -18.89 1.04 8.71
N GLU A 30 -18.89 0.31 7.61
CA GLU A 30 -18.33 -1.04 7.57
C GLU A 30 -16.84 -1.01 7.86
N PHE A 31 -16.06 -0.10 7.26
CA PHE A 31 -14.64 0.03 7.58
C PHE A 31 -14.40 0.33 9.06
N LYS A 32 -15.22 1.18 9.70
CA LYS A 32 -15.13 1.44 11.15
C LYS A 32 -15.43 0.19 11.97
N PHE A 33 -16.44 -0.57 11.57
CA PHE A 33 -16.83 -1.82 12.21
C PHE A 33 -15.73 -2.89 12.11
N GLU A 34 -15.15 -3.07 10.93
CA GLU A 34 -14.05 -3.99 10.65
C GLU A 34 -12.80 -3.76 11.53
N ARG A 35 -12.62 -2.55 12.09
CA ARG A 35 -11.50 -2.24 13.00
C ARG A 35 -11.66 -2.78 14.41
N MET A 36 -12.89 -3.09 14.82
CA MET A 36 -13.16 -3.40 16.22
C MET A 36 -12.84 -4.85 16.56
N LEU A 37 -13.17 -5.78 15.66
CA LEU A 37 -13.04 -7.22 15.86
C LEU A 37 -12.78 -7.91 14.52
N SER A 38 -12.08 -9.06 14.55
CA SER A 38 -11.78 -9.84 13.33
C SER A 38 -13.04 -10.42 12.69
N HIS A 39 -14.01 -10.84 13.51
CA HIS A 39 -15.20 -11.60 13.11
C HIS A 39 -14.94 -12.91 12.34
N ASP A 40 -13.68 -13.29 12.11
CA ASP A 40 -13.25 -14.59 11.62
C ASP A 40 -12.60 -15.39 12.76
N GLU A 41 -13.25 -16.48 13.16
CA GLU A 41 -12.79 -17.40 14.22
C GLU A 41 -11.63 -18.30 13.76
N ASN A 42 -11.42 -18.46 12.44
CA ASN A 42 -10.40 -19.36 11.88
C ASN A 42 -9.11 -18.63 11.48
N ASN A 43 -9.11 -17.30 11.48
CA ASN A 43 -7.99 -16.48 11.05
C ASN A 43 -7.33 -15.82 12.26
N GLU A 44 -6.48 -16.58 12.95
CA GLU A 44 -5.79 -16.13 14.16
C GLU A 44 -4.65 -15.14 13.85
N PHE A 45 -4.46 -14.15 14.72
CA PHE A 45 -3.39 -13.16 14.62
C PHE A 45 -1.99 -13.80 14.53
N GLU A 46 -1.74 -14.84 15.33
CA GLU A 46 -0.47 -15.58 15.33
C GLU A 46 -0.20 -16.29 14.00
N SER A 47 -1.25 -16.70 13.28
CA SER A 47 -1.13 -17.34 11.98
C SER A 47 -0.52 -16.38 10.94
N ILE A 48 -0.85 -15.10 10.99
CA ILE A 48 -0.27 -14.08 10.10
C ILE A 48 1.17 -13.79 10.47
N LEU A 49 1.49 -13.70 11.76
CA LEU A 49 2.87 -13.51 12.20
C LEU A 49 3.77 -14.68 11.82
N SER A 50 3.26 -15.91 11.96
CA SER A 50 3.96 -17.12 11.53
C SER A 50 4.22 -17.12 10.03
N TRP A 51 3.20 -16.81 9.24
CA TRP A 51 3.33 -16.66 7.78
C TRP A 51 4.34 -15.57 7.40
N TYR A 52 4.27 -14.39 8.01
CA TYR A 52 5.23 -13.30 7.74
C TYR A 52 6.67 -13.74 8.04
N LYS A 53 6.91 -14.39 9.19
CA LYS A 53 8.23 -14.91 9.55
C LYS A 53 8.74 -15.96 8.57
N GLU A 54 7.87 -16.82 8.05
CA GLU A 54 8.20 -17.77 7.00
C GLU A 54 8.59 -17.07 5.69
N GLN A 55 7.90 -15.99 5.32
CA GLN A 55 8.27 -15.20 4.14
C GLN A 55 9.61 -14.47 4.33
N CYS A 56 9.89 -13.97 5.54
CA CYS A 56 11.21 -13.43 5.88
C CYS A 56 12.31 -14.49 5.75
N SER A 57 12.09 -15.72 6.23
CA SER A 57 13.12 -16.78 6.18
C SER A 57 13.40 -17.28 4.76
N LYS A 58 12.45 -17.15 3.84
CA LYS A 58 12.61 -17.44 2.41
C LYS A 58 13.32 -16.33 1.63
N CYS A 59 13.49 -15.14 2.21
CA CYS A 59 14.11 -14.01 1.54
C CYS A 59 15.64 -14.14 1.52
N ASN A 60 16.19 -14.42 0.34
CA ASN A 60 17.64 -14.56 0.12
C ASN A 60 18.32 -13.25 -0.34
N MET A 61 17.63 -12.11 -0.26
CA MET A 61 18.17 -10.81 -0.67
C MET A 61 19.36 -10.41 0.20
N LYS A 62 20.43 -9.95 -0.43
CA LYS A 62 21.63 -9.40 0.24
C LYS A 62 21.79 -7.94 -0.16
N ILE A 63 22.18 -7.12 0.81
CA ILE A 63 22.30 -5.68 0.63
C ILE A 63 23.62 -5.24 1.25
N ASP A 64 24.42 -4.54 0.45
CA ASP A 64 25.67 -3.94 0.86
C ASP A 64 25.58 -2.42 0.64
N LEU A 65 26.05 -1.64 1.60
CA LEU A 65 26.19 -0.20 1.43
C LEU A 65 27.40 0.07 0.53
N ILE A 66 27.18 0.77 -0.58
CA ILE A 66 28.23 1.13 -1.53
C ILE A 66 28.34 2.66 -1.68
N PRO A 67 29.53 3.19 -2.01
CA PRO A 67 29.68 4.58 -2.44
C PRO A 67 28.80 4.88 -3.66
N LEU A 68 28.26 6.11 -3.76
CA LEU A 68 27.42 6.52 -4.90
C LEU A 68 28.13 6.33 -6.24
N LYS A 69 29.42 6.69 -6.34
CA LYS A 69 30.23 6.51 -7.56
C LYS A 69 30.34 5.06 -8.06
N ASP A 70 30.02 4.08 -7.21
CA ASP A 70 30.07 2.66 -7.54
C ASP A 70 28.68 2.12 -7.96
N CYS A 71 27.63 2.95 -7.92
CA CYS A 71 26.31 2.62 -8.45
C CYS A 71 26.38 2.53 -9.98
N ARG A 72 26.36 1.30 -10.50
CA ARG A 72 26.34 1.07 -11.95
C ARG A 72 25.17 1.79 -12.61
N GLU A 73 25.43 2.38 -13.77
CA GLU A 73 24.43 3.06 -14.60
C GLU A 73 23.81 4.31 -13.97
N TRP A 74 24.32 4.76 -12.82
CA TRP A 74 23.94 6.03 -12.21
C TRP A 74 25.12 7.00 -12.26
N ASP A 75 24.84 8.26 -12.61
CA ASP A 75 25.86 9.31 -12.63
C ASP A 75 25.24 10.70 -12.45
N PHE A 76 26.08 11.71 -12.24
CA PHE A 76 25.67 13.12 -12.25
C PHE A 76 25.52 13.63 -13.68
N ASP A 77 24.33 14.15 -13.99
CA ASP A 77 24.10 14.93 -15.19
C ASP A 77 24.73 16.32 -15.00
N GLU A 78 25.79 16.64 -15.75
CA GLU A 78 26.54 17.91 -15.62
C GLU A 78 25.70 19.15 -15.94
N ALA A 79 24.69 19.04 -16.80
CA ALA A 79 23.86 20.17 -17.21
C ALA A 79 22.85 20.56 -16.13
N THR A 80 22.35 19.58 -15.38
CA THR A 80 21.31 19.77 -14.36
C THR A 80 21.83 19.64 -12.93
N GLY A 81 23.03 19.09 -12.73
CA GLY A 81 23.59 18.75 -11.43
C GLY A 81 22.87 17.61 -10.71
N SER A 82 21.99 16.88 -11.40
CA SER A 82 21.14 15.84 -10.81
C SER A 82 21.79 14.48 -10.91
N TYR A 83 21.58 13.62 -9.91
CA TYR A 83 22.04 12.23 -9.96
C TYR A 83 20.96 11.33 -10.58
N VAL A 84 21.26 10.70 -11.71
CA VAL A 84 20.26 10.08 -12.58
C VAL A 84 20.71 8.71 -13.08
N HIS A 85 19.75 7.85 -13.41
CA HIS A 85 20.02 6.60 -14.11
C HIS A 85 20.17 6.84 -15.62
N SER A 86 21.10 6.13 -16.27
CA SER A 86 21.42 6.28 -17.70
C SER A 86 20.25 5.98 -18.64
N SER A 87 19.29 5.17 -18.20
CA SER A 87 18.06 4.90 -18.97
C SER A 87 17.00 6.01 -18.89
N GLY A 88 17.14 6.96 -17.96
CA GLY A 88 16.10 7.95 -17.66
C GLY A 88 14.90 7.41 -16.86
N GLU A 89 14.92 6.14 -16.45
CA GLU A 89 13.86 5.51 -15.63
C GLU A 89 14.13 5.67 -14.12
N PHE A 90 13.27 5.07 -13.29
CA PHE A 90 13.31 5.09 -11.82
C PHE A 90 13.05 6.47 -11.22
N PHE A 91 14.09 7.12 -10.71
CA PHE A 91 14.04 8.41 -10.03
C PHE A 91 15.33 9.17 -10.28
N ARG A 92 15.32 10.44 -9.89
CA ARG A 92 16.49 11.32 -9.87
C ARG A 92 16.70 11.84 -8.45
N VAL A 93 17.94 12.19 -8.12
CA VAL A 93 18.25 13.01 -6.95
C VAL A 93 18.52 14.42 -7.44
N ASP A 94 17.60 15.33 -7.17
CA ASP A 94 17.69 16.74 -7.54
C ASP A 94 18.02 17.61 -6.32
N GLY A 95 18.43 18.86 -6.55
CA GLY A 95 18.51 19.88 -5.51
C GLY A 95 17.20 20.68 -5.43
N LEU A 96 16.66 20.84 -4.22
CA LEU A 96 15.48 21.67 -3.95
C LEU A 96 15.87 22.85 -3.06
N ARG A 97 15.52 24.06 -3.50
CA ARG A 97 15.58 25.29 -2.69
C ARG A 97 14.19 25.67 -2.20
N VAL A 98 14.05 25.81 -0.89
CA VAL A 98 12.84 26.34 -0.24
C VAL A 98 13.14 27.75 0.23
N SER A 99 12.58 28.76 -0.43
CA SER A 99 13.03 30.16 -0.27
C SER A 99 12.28 30.98 0.79
N ASN A 100 11.16 30.51 1.33
CA ASN A 100 10.34 31.31 2.26
C ASN A 100 9.46 30.43 3.16
N THR A 101 9.74 30.43 4.46
CA THR A 101 8.81 29.92 5.46
C THR A 101 8.48 31.00 6.47
N ALA A 102 7.55 31.89 6.09
CA ALA A 102 7.08 32.98 6.96
C ALA A 102 6.55 32.51 8.33
N THR A 103 6.22 31.22 8.47
CA THR A 103 5.61 30.63 9.67
C THR A 103 6.40 29.46 10.27
N ARG A 104 7.62 29.14 9.78
CA ARG A 104 8.46 28.08 10.36
C ARG A 104 9.74 28.62 10.98
N GLU A 105 10.38 27.77 11.78
CA GLU A 105 11.59 28.05 12.55
C GLU A 105 12.77 28.54 11.68
N VAL A 106 12.88 28.07 10.43
CA VAL A 106 13.94 28.47 9.49
C VAL A 106 13.43 29.52 8.51
N THR A 107 13.33 30.77 8.96
CA THR A 107 12.76 31.89 8.19
C THR A 107 13.48 32.19 6.87
N GLY A 108 14.78 31.91 6.77
CA GLY A 108 15.62 32.15 5.59
C GLY A 108 15.53 31.07 4.51
N GLY A 109 14.76 30.01 4.72
CA GLY A 109 14.71 28.88 3.81
C GLY A 109 15.90 27.92 3.93
N TRP A 110 15.92 26.87 3.12
CA TRP A 110 17.00 25.88 3.08
C TRP A 110 17.12 25.22 1.70
N ASP A 111 18.27 24.59 1.48
CA ASP A 111 18.51 23.72 0.33
C ASP A 111 18.62 22.27 0.81
N GLN A 112 18.10 21.33 0.04
CA GLN A 112 18.23 19.90 0.32
C GLN A 112 18.25 19.05 -0.95
N PRO A 113 18.85 17.86 -0.91
CA PRO A 113 18.56 16.85 -1.92
C PRO A 113 17.10 16.41 -1.81
N ILE A 114 16.51 16.04 -2.95
CA ILE A 114 15.17 15.47 -3.00
C ILE A 114 15.06 14.42 -4.10
N LEU A 115 14.29 13.37 -3.84
CA LEU A 115 14.02 12.31 -4.80
C LEU A 115 12.85 12.72 -5.70
N THR A 116 13.10 12.81 -7.00
CA THR A 116 12.09 13.13 -8.00
C THR A 116 11.82 11.91 -8.86
N GLN A 117 10.59 11.42 -8.83
CA GLN A 117 10.16 10.37 -9.76
C GLN A 117 9.72 11.00 -11.08
N VAL A 118 10.08 10.36 -12.20
CA VAL A 118 9.65 10.79 -13.53
C VAL A 118 8.12 10.79 -13.60
N GLY A 119 7.54 11.95 -13.94
CA GLY A 119 6.11 12.13 -14.11
C GLY A 119 5.31 12.44 -12.83
N TYR A 120 5.92 12.40 -11.63
CA TYR A 120 5.31 12.63 -10.30
C TYR A 120 4.20 11.65 -9.87
N ASP A 121 3.47 11.10 -10.83
CA ASP A 121 2.44 10.08 -10.68
C ASP A 121 3.12 8.71 -10.63
N GLY A 122 3.34 8.23 -9.40
CA GLY A 122 4.09 7.02 -9.15
C GLY A 122 3.42 5.79 -9.76
N GLY A 123 2.29 5.40 -9.18
CA GLY A 123 1.62 4.15 -9.51
C GLY A 123 0.32 3.91 -8.77
N ILE A 124 -0.08 2.64 -8.75
CA ILE A 124 -1.22 2.14 -7.97
C ILE A 124 -0.71 1.44 -6.70
N LEU A 125 -1.31 1.80 -5.57
CA LEU A 125 -1.23 1.10 -4.28
C LEU A 125 -2.60 0.48 -4.03
N GLY A 126 -2.78 -0.77 -4.46
CA GLY A 126 -4.09 -1.41 -4.55
C GLY A 126 -4.26 -2.54 -3.54
N LEU A 127 -5.35 -2.49 -2.76
CA LEU A 127 -5.83 -3.61 -1.94
C LEU A 127 -7.08 -4.24 -2.56
N LEU A 128 -7.00 -5.52 -2.87
CA LEU A 128 -8.19 -6.32 -3.16
C LEU A 128 -8.88 -6.69 -1.86
N ARG A 129 -10.20 -6.57 -1.85
CA ARG A 129 -11.07 -6.99 -0.78
C ARG A 129 -12.00 -8.10 -1.27
N GLN A 130 -12.20 -9.14 -0.47
CA GLN A 130 -13.18 -10.18 -0.74
C GLN A 130 -13.80 -10.65 0.56
N ARG A 131 -15.07 -11.07 0.52
CA ARG A 131 -15.74 -11.67 1.67
C ARG A 131 -15.44 -13.16 1.73
N ILE A 132 -14.79 -13.59 2.81
CA ILE A 132 -14.53 -15.01 3.11
C ILE A 132 -15.40 -15.36 4.30
N ASN A 133 -16.30 -16.34 4.13
CA ASN A 133 -17.31 -16.70 5.13
C ASN A 133 -18.15 -15.49 5.62
N GLY A 134 -18.45 -14.56 4.70
CA GLY A 134 -19.21 -13.34 4.98
C GLY A 134 -18.41 -12.21 5.64
N VAL A 135 -17.14 -12.43 5.98
CA VAL A 135 -16.25 -11.45 6.62
C VAL A 135 -15.30 -10.82 5.58
N PRO A 136 -15.21 -9.49 5.52
CA PRO A 136 -14.22 -8.80 4.70
C PRO A 136 -12.77 -9.20 4.99
N HIS A 137 -12.06 -9.55 3.94
CA HIS A 137 -10.63 -9.82 3.95
C HIS A 137 -9.95 -9.01 2.86
N TYR A 138 -8.68 -8.68 3.08
CA TYR A 138 -7.82 -7.91 2.20
C TYR A 138 -6.66 -8.79 1.77
N LEU A 139 -6.36 -8.80 0.48
CA LEU A 139 -5.23 -9.57 -0.04
C LEU A 139 -3.96 -8.75 0.13
N VAL A 140 -3.01 -9.24 0.91
CA VAL A 140 -1.72 -8.58 1.11
C VAL A 140 -0.59 -9.39 0.51
N GLU A 141 0.50 -8.72 0.13
CA GLU A 141 1.73 -9.35 -0.36
C GLU A 141 2.83 -9.20 0.71
N ALA A 142 3.52 -10.29 1.08
CA ALA A 142 4.82 -10.21 1.72
C ALA A 142 5.86 -9.82 0.67
N LYS A 143 6.18 -8.53 0.60
CA LYS A 143 7.00 -7.95 -0.46
C LYS A 143 8.43 -7.71 0.01
N ALA A 144 9.38 -8.29 -0.72
CA ALA A 144 10.80 -8.05 -0.50
C ALA A 144 11.26 -6.81 -1.27
N GLU A 145 11.79 -5.80 -0.58
CA GLU A 145 12.38 -4.60 -1.19
C GLU A 145 13.65 -4.21 -0.42
N PRO A 146 14.68 -3.68 -1.09
CA PRO A 146 15.97 -3.45 -0.44
C PRO A 146 15.93 -2.39 0.67
N GLY A 147 14.97 -1.47 0.64
CA GLY A 147 14.78 -0.46 1.69
C GLY A 147 13.91 -0.92 2.87
N ASN A 148 13.38 -2.14 2.85
CA ASN A 148 12.40 -2.57 3.84
C ASN A 148 13.05 -2.93 5.18
N TYR A 149 12.33 -2.63 6.26
CA TYR A 149 12.62 -3.19 7.58
C TYR A 149 12.57 -4.73 7.48
N ASN A 150 13.62 -5.42 7.93
CA ASN A 150 13.80 -6.87 7.77
C ASN A 150 13.70 -7.39 6.31
N LEU A 151 13.99 -6.56 5.31
CA LEU A 151 13.96 -6.88 3.87
C LEU A 151 12.57 -7.19 3.31
N VAL A 152 11.62 -7.61 4.13
CA VAL A 152 10.26 -8.00 3.76
C VAL A 152 9.25 -7.23 4.61
N GLN A 153 8.26 -6.63 3.96
CA GLN A 153 7.11 -6.01 4.62
C GLN A 153 5.81 -6.55 4.05
N ILE A 154 4.76 -6.54 4.86
CA ILE A 154 3.39 -6.77 4.42
C ILE A 154 2.94 -5.51 3.68
N SER A 155 2.75 -5.64 2.36
CA SER A 155 2.35 -4.55 1.46
C SER A 155 1.03 -4.84 0.76
N THR A 156 0.59 -3.87 -0.04
CA THR A 156 -0.66 -3.92 -0.81
C THR A 156 -0.66 -5.08 -1.80
N THR A 157 -1.85 -5.50 -2.26
CA THR A 157 -1.98 -6.54 -3.29
C THR A 157 -1.18 -6.19 -4.55
N VAL A 158 -1.29 -4.93 -4.95
CA VAL A 158 -0.55 -4.34 -6.06
C VAL A 158 0.21 -3.13 -5.53
N GLN A 159 1.52 -3.12 -5.75
CA GLN A 159 2.39 -1.97 -5.59
C GLN A 159 3.20 -1.87 -6.88
N ALA A 160 2.73 -1.05 -7.83
CA ALA A 160 3.36 -0.95 -9.15
C ALA A 160 3.21 0.45 -9.75
N THR A 161 4.28 0.91 -10.40
CA THR A 161 4.29 2.18 -11.14
C THR A 161 3.44 2.09 -12.40
N PHE A 162 2.96 3.24 -12.90
CA PHE A 162 2.23 3.25 -14.17
C PHE A 162 3.07 2.78 -15.36
N SER A 163 4.39 3.00 -15.34
CA SER A 163 5.30 2.47 -16.36
C SER A 163 5.31 0.93 -16.38
N ASN A 164 5.36 0.30 -15.21
CA ASN A 164 5.28 -1.16 -15.06
C ASN A 164 3.89 -1.70 -15.45
N LEU A 165 2.81 -1.00 -15.05
CA LEU A 165 1.43 -1.41 -15.36
C LEU A 165 1.11 -1.34 -16.85
N LYS A 166 1.71 -0.40 -17.60
CA LYS A 166 1.53 -0.24 -19.04
C LYS A 166 2.35 -1.26 -19.87
N GLN A 167 3.08 -2.19 -19.23
CA GLN A 167 3.96 -3.17 -19.90
C GLN A 167 4.95 -2.52 -20.89
N ALA A 168 5.41 -1.30 -20.60
CA ALA A 168 6.39 -0.61 -21.45
C ALA A 168 7.69 -1.41 -21.59
N HIS A 169 8.01 -2.22 -20.58
CA HIS A 169 8.95 -3.32 -20.66
C HIS A 169 8.16 -4.62 -20.86
N LYS A 170 8.52 -5.43 -21.87
CA LYS A 170 7.85 -6.70 -22.28
C LYS A 170 7.88 -7.82 -21.22
N GLY A 171 7.86 -7.49 -19.93
CA GLY A 171 7.85 -8.43 -18.81
C GLY A 171 6.44 -8.96 -18.49
N ASN A 172 6.38 -9.90 -17.56
CA ASN A 172 5.12 -10.43 -17.04
C ASN A 172 4.30 -9.32 -16.37
N SER A 173 2.97 -9.37 -16.55
CA SER A 173 2.04 -8.47 -15.88
C SER A 173 2.18 -8.58 -14.35
N THR A 174 2.14 -7.45 -13.66
CA THR A 174 2.03 -7.43 -12.20
C THR A 174 0.79 -8.23 -11.77
N PRO A 175 0.93 -9.25 -10.90
CA PRO A 175 -0.21 -10.03 -10.43
C PRO A 175 -1.36 -9.16 -9.93
N TYR A 176 -2.58 -9.49 -10.32
CA TYR A 176 -3.82 -8.82 -9.88
C TYR A 176 -3.99 -7.37 -10.34
N SER A 177 -3.11 -6.84 -11.19
CA SER A 177 -3.21 -5.45 -11.67
C SER A 177 -4.47 -5.17 -12.50
N GLU A 178 -5.00 -6.18 -13.19
CA GLU A 178 -6.20 -6.10 -14.01
C GLU A 178 -7.44 -5.60 -13.25
N TYR A 179 -7.55 -5.93 -11.96
CA TYR A 179 -8.66 -5.51 -11.10
C TYR A 179 -8.64 -4.01 -10.76
N PHE A 180 -7.48 -3.37 -10.88
CA PHE A 180 -7.31 -1.94 -10.61
C PHE A 180 -7.25 -1.11 -11.90
N LEU A 181 -6.88 -1.72 -13.02
CA LEU A 181 -6.79 -1.05 -14.32
C LEU A 181 -8.15 -0.98 -15.03
N ASP A 182 -8.98 -2.01 -14.89
CA ASP A 182 -10.29 -2.11 -15.55
C ASP A 182 -11.33 -2.72 -14.60
N THR A 183 -11.60 -2.00 -13.50
CA THR A 183 -12.43 -2.49 -12.39
C THR A 183 -13.85 -2.87 -12.83
N GLU A 184 -14.45 -2.12 -13.76
CA GLU A 184 -15.80 -2.40 -14.29
C GLU A 184 -15.83 -3.72 -15.07
N LYS A 185 -14.85 -3.95 -15.95
CA LYS A 185 -14.75 -5.21 -16.71
C LYS A 185 -14.55 -6.42 -15.80
N MET A 186 -13.85 -6.24 -14.68
CA MET A 186 -13.65 -7.28 -13.68
C MET A 186 -14.86 -7.49 -12.76
N GLY A 187 -15.95 -6.74 -12.96
CA GLY A 187 -17.15 -6.80 -12.12
C GLY A 187 -16.90 -6.37 -10.67
N ALA A 188 -15.78 -5.71 -10.40
CA ALA A 188 -15.37 -5.34 -9.07
C ALA A 188 -15.90 -3.96 -8.70
N LYS A 189 -15.99 -3.68 -7.39
CA LYS A 189 -16.52 -2.43 -6.85
C LYS A 189 -15.41 -1.60 -6.22
N VAL A 190 -15.23 -0.37 -6.68
CA VAL A 190 -14.30 0.57 -6.04
C VAL A 190 -14.90 1.04 -4.71
N LEU A 191 -14.20 0.78 -3.60
CA LEU A 191 -14.58 1.23 -2.26
C LEU A 191 -13.80 2.47 -1.81
N PHE A 192 -12.56 2.59 -2.28
CA PHE A 192 -11.68 3.72 -2.01
C PHE A 192 -10.82 3.98 -3.26
N ASP A 193 -10.67 5.25 -3.63
CA ASP A 193 -9.83 5.68 -4.75
C ASP A 193 -9.43 7.14 -4.56
N LYS A 194 -8.16 7.35 -4.19
CA LYS A 194 -7.59 8.67 -3.93
C LYS A 194 -6.14 8.74 -4.38
N TRP A 195 -5.78 9.88 -4.94
CA TRP A 195 -4.37 10.27 -5.04
C TRP A 195 -3.88 10.73 -3.67
N MET A 196 -2.83 10.09 -3.16
CA MET A 196 -2.22 10.40 -1.88
C MET A 196 -0.76 10.80 -2.09
N SER A 197 -0.33 11.86 -1.41
CA SER A 197 1.07 12.30 -1.41
C SER A 197 1.94 11.35 -0.59
N GLU A 198 3.18 11.18 -1.04
CA GLU A 198 4.23 10.53 -0.24
C GLU A 198 4.93 11.55 0.68
N ASP A 199 6.02 11.14 1.33
CA ASP A 199 6.81 12.00 2.23
C ASP A 199 7.41 13.22 1.49
N GLY A 200 6.78 14.39 1.66
CA GLY A 200 7.20 15.65 1.07
C GLY A 200 8.55 16.19 1.58
N GLY A 201 9.12 15.61 2.64
CA GLY A 201 10.48 15.93 3.11
C GLY A 201 11.57 15.19 2.34
N ARG A 202 11.21 14.18 1.54
CA ARG A 202 12.15 13.30 0.82
C ARG A 202 11.80 13.12 -0.66
N LEU A 203 10.53 13.21 -1.01
CA LEU A 203 10.01 12.94 -2.34
C LEU A 203 9.34 14.20 -2.91
N TYR A 204 9.81 14.65 -4.06
CA TYR A 204 9.33 15.88 -4.67
C TYR A 204 8.00 15.66 -5.40
N ASN A 205 6.92 16.24 -4.86
CA ASN A 205 5.57 16.18 -5.42
C ASN A 205 5.06 14.78 -5.80
N LYS A 206 5.66 13.73 -5.23
CA LYS A 206 5.30 12.34 -5.55
C LYS A 206 3.95 12.01 -4.94
N ARG A 207 3.11 11.36 -5.76
CA ARG A 207 1.85 10.78 -5.32
C ARG A 207 1.62 9.42 -5.92
N ASN A 208 0.84 8.60 -5.21
CA ASN A 208 0.35 7.31 -5.69
C ASN A 208 -1.18 7.29 -5.65
N ARG A 209 -1.80 6.53 -6.55
CA ARG A 209 -3.23 6.27 -6.55
C ARG A 209 -3.52 5.09 -5.63
N SER A 210 -4.02 5.38 -4.45
CA SER A 210 -4.39 4.41 -3.43
C SER A 210 -5.81 3.92 -3.68
N MET A 211 -5.99 2.60 -3.79
CA MET A 211 -7.27 1.99 -4.15
C MET A 211 -7.62 0.81 -3.24
N ILE A 212 -8.91 0.69 -2.91
CA ILE A 212 -9.52 -0.54 -2.37
C ILE A 212 -10.60 -0.97 -3.35
N VAL A 213 -10.47 -2.19 -3.87
CA VAL A 213 -11.40 -2.78 -4.83
C VAL A 213 -11.97 -4.06 -4.24
N GLU A 214 -13.29 -4.12 -4.11
CA GLU A 214 -14.02 -5.30 -3.66
C GLU A 214 -14.38 -6.20 -4.84
N LEU A 215 -13.96 -7.46 -4.77
CA LEU A 215 -14.27 -8.49 -5.75
C LEU A 215 -15.69 -9.05 -5.56
N PRO A 216 -16.33 -9.56 -6.62
CA PRO A 216 -17.57 -10.33 -6.50
C PRO A 216 -17.43 -11.48 -5.51
N GLU A 217 -18.47 -11.74 -4.71
CA GLU A 217 -18.44 -12.80 -3.69
C GLU A 217 -18.28 -14.21 -4.29
N ASP A 218 -18.80 -14.42 -5.50
CA ASP A 218 -18.76 -15.69 -6.24
C ASP A 218 -17.45 -15.92 -7.00
N LEU A 219 -16.58 -14.91 -7.11
CA LEU A 219 -15.30 -15.02 -7.80
C LEU A 219 -14.31 -15.86 -6.98
N GLN A 220 -13.89 -17.02 -7.52
CA GLN A 220 -12.81 -17.80 -6.92
C GLN A 220 -11.45 -17.28 -7.37
N LEU A 221 -10.86 -16.38 -6.58
CA LEU A 221 -9.52 -15.86 -6.87
C LEU A 221 -8.45 -16.89 -6.51
N SER A 222 -7.67 -17.34 -7.49
CA SER A 222 -6.50 -18.20 -7.24
C SER A 222 -5.35 -17.39 -6.65
N ILE A 223 -4.86 -17.80 -5.48
CA ILE A 223 -3.63 -17.26 -4.89
C ILE A 223 -2.44 -17.73 -5.73
N GLN A 224 -1.75 -16.80 -6.38
CA GLN A 224 -0.68 -17.13 -7.34
C GLN A 224 0.59 -17.61 -6.66
N THR A 225 0.93 -17.07 -5.49
CA THR A 225 2.12 -17.43 -4.71
C THR A 225 1.82 -17.40 -3.22
N ASP A 226 2.61 -18.11 -2.42
CA ASP A 226 2.53 -18.13 -0.96
C ASP A 226 2.90 -16.79 -0.30
N ARG A 227 3.47 -15.84 -1.06
CA ARG A 227 3.66 -14.46 -0.63
C ARG A 227 2.35 -13.68 -0.52
N TYR A 228 1.23 -14.20 -1.01
CA TYR A 228 -0.06 -13.55 -0.87
C TYR A 228 -0.89 -14.20 0.24
N ARG A 229 -1.58 -13.38 1.02
CA ARG A 229 -2.45 -13.86 2.10
C ARG A 229 -3.67 -12.98 2.31
N TRP A 230 -4.81 -13.60 2.53
CA TRP A 230 -6.02 -12.92 2.98
C TRP A 230 -5.96 -12.61 4.48
N VAL A 231 -6.18 -11.35 4.83
CA VAL A 231 -6.16 -10.86 6.23
C VAL A 231 -7.34 -9.94 6.49
N THR A 232 -7.90 -9.93 7.69
CA THR A 232 -8.96 -8.99 8.07
C THR A 232 -8.37 -7.60 8.35
N LEU A 233 -9.21 -6.56 8.26
CA LEU A 233 -8.79 -5.20 8.60
C LEU A 233 -8.30 -5.10 10.05
N TYR A 234 -9.02 -5.76 10.97
CA TYR A 234 -8.65 -5.86 12.38
C TYR A 234 -7.22 -6.41 12.56
N GLN A 235 -6.87 -7.47 11.83
CA GLN A 235 -5.53 -8.05 11.91
C GLN A 235 -4.47 -7.04 11.42
N LEU A 236 -4.71 -6.33 10.31
CA LEU A 236 -3.79 -5.29 9.84
C LEU A 236 -3.58 -4.18 10.87
N ILE A 237 -4.66 -3.68 11.47
CA ILE A 237 -4.60 -2.65 12.50
C ILE A 237 -3.85 -3.16 13.74
N LYS A 238 -4.12 -4.39 14.16
CA LYS A 238 -3.42 -5.02 15.28
C LYS A 238 -1.93 -5.19 15.00
N LEU A 239 -1.54 -5.57 13.78
CA LEU A 239 -0.12 -5.63 13.38
C LEU A 239 0.52 -4.25 13.46
N VAL A 240 -0.12 -3.21 12.91
CA VAL A 240 0.36 -1.82 12.98
C VAL A 240 0.50 -1.34 14.43
N ALA A 241 -0.38 -1.75 15.33
CA ALA A 241 -0.39 -1.30 16.72
C ALA A 241 0.57 -2.06 17.63
N THR A 242 0.94 -3.30 17.30
CA THR A 242 1.66 -4.20 18.23
C THR A 242 2.99 -4.70 17.72
N GLN A 243 3.26 -4.57 16.42
CA GLN A 243 4.51 -4.97 15.80
C GLN A 243 5.28 -3.73 15.36
N ASP A 244 6.58 -3.89 15.17
CA ASP A 244 7.43 -2.86 14.57
C ASP A 244 7.04 -2.60 13.10
N ALA A 245 7.94 -2.04 12.30
CA ALA A 245 7.68 -1.63 10.91
C ALA A 245 7.51 -2.81 9.92
N ILE A 246 6.77 -3.87 10.27
CA ILE A 246 6.48 -5.02 9.39
C ILE A 246 5.36 -4.73 8.38
N VAL A 247 4.44 -3.80 8.68
CA VAL A 247 3.40 -3.34 7.74
C VAL A 247 3.90 -2.11 7.00
N ALA A 248 3.89 -2.18 5.67
CA ALA A 248 4.39 -1.12 4.81
C ALA A 248 3.64 0.22 5.02
N PRO A 249 4.31 1.38 4.85
CA PRO A 249 3.66 2.69 4.91
C PRO A 249 2.48 2.83 3.95
N HIS A 250 2.53 2.16 2.79
CA HIS A 250 1.47 2.21 1.78
C HIS A 250 0.11 1.70 2.31
N ILE A 251 0.10 0.57 3.04
CA ILE A 251 -1.12 0.08 3.70
C ILE A 251 -1.56 1.09 4.76
N ARG A 252 -0.64 1.56 5.61
CA ARG A 252 -0.95 2.51 6.69
C ARG A 252 -1.59 3.80 6.16
N GLY A 253 -1.14 4.29 5.01
CA GLY A 253 -1.77 5.42 4.31
C GLY A 253 -3.21 5.13 3.89
N ILE A 254 -3.46 3.97 3.29
CA ILE A 254 -4.83 3.54 2.93
C ILE A 254 -5.72 3.44 4.18
N LEU A 255 -5.22 2.81 5.26
CA LEU A 255 -5.95 2.65 6.52
C LEU A 255 -6.28 3.97 7.21
N ALA A 256 -5.46 5.01 7.02
CA ALA A 256 -5.72 6.35 7.54
C ALA A 256 -6.75 7.12 6.69
N GLY A 257 -6.94 6.73 5.43
CA GLY A 257 -7.89 7.36 4.50
C GLY A 257 -9.31 6.77 4.53
N ILE A 258 -9.47 5.58 5.11
CA ILE A 258 -10.76 4.95 5.47
C ILE A 258 -10.99 5.05 6.98
#